data_AF-A0AAD8TRQ2-F1
#
_entry.id   AF-A0AAD8TRQ2-F1
#
_cell.length_a   1.000
_cell.length_b   1.000
_cell.length_c   1.000
_cell.angle_alpha   90.00
_cell.angle_beta   90.00
_cell.angle_gamma   90.00
#
_symmetry.space_group_name_H-M   'P 1'
#
loop_
_entity.id
_entity.type
_entity.pdbx_description
1 polymer ?
#
loop_
_entity_poly.entity_id
_entity_poly.type
_entity_poly.pdbx_seq_one_letter_code
_entity_poly.pdbx_strand_id
1 'polypeptide(L)'
;MKKFNFGELFKKGTTSTGRPSRAATRIRRSYNEDIIAPSFAPEEDNGPPNASTFPCYDFLRNAGILEDFLTLVNRAGLTTYMGDEREQYYMLTKIFVESFQFNNKQYEPTVAFRIYGNPVTMKLEDFCRALDIAPVGTASRIDDNPRDLLELYRGITDDDCRTIQRGKIRNIQLPAIKYFAYYIATSILGRENTSNISSYHLAFLNIALTGQTSYHLGALIARRLTTRGPIFGGTIALRVLTYLNLPIDPNDVPLAPRKLDIVAMKSLFNIDRQSWSRTKEEVDEHMKIQDFHQQHDSEDAEPSYDYTVTYPGASSSTYPEYDPSSSYYGDTTSWDRWD
;
A
#
# COMPACT_ATOMS: atom_id res chain seq x y z
N MET A 1 22.02 -36.05 23.10
CA MET A 1 21.28 -35.12 22.21
C MET A 1 21.95 -35.12 20.84
N LYS A 2 21.27 -35.63 19.80
CA LYS A 2 21.82 -35.67 18.44
C LYS A 2 21.64 -34.29 17.79
N LYS A 3 22.76 -33.68 17.35
CA LYS A 3 22.77 -32.47 16.52
C LYS A 3 22.36 -32.87 15.10
N PHE A 4 21.35 -32.20 14.54
CA PHE A 4 20.96 -32.38 13.15
C PHE A 4 21.60 -31.26 12.31
N ASN A 5 22.33 -31.66 11.28
CA ASN A 5 22.97 -30.78 10.30
C ASN A 5 21.97 -30.60 9.13
N PHE A 6 21.48 -29.39 8.91
CA PHE A 6 20.34 -29.07 8.04
C PHE A 6 20.72 -28.90 6.54
N GLY A 7 21.64 -29.73 6.04
CA GLY A 7 22.12 -29.66 4.65
C GLY A 7 21.56 -30.72 3.68
N GLU A 8 20.92 -31.78 4.17
CA GLU A 8 20.65 -32.98 3.34
C GLU A 8 19.20 -33.17 2.88
N LEU A 9 18.29 -32.19 3.09
CA LEU A 9 16.85 -32.37 2.82
C LEU A 9 16.33 -31.77 1.51
N PHE A 10 17.18 -31.25 0.64
CA PHE A 10 16.76 -30.59 -0.60
C PHE A 10 17.10 -31.42 -1.85
N LYS A 11 16.28 -32.43 -2.16
CA LYS A 11 16.10 -32.88 -3.54
C LYS A 11 14.94 -32.11 -4.16
N LYS A 12 15.23 -31.38 -5.24
CA LYS A 12 14.26 -30.69 -6.11
C LYS A 12 13.25 -31.71 -6.62
N GLY A 13 12.06 -31.76 -6.03
CA GLY A 13 10.96 -32.58 -6.50
C GLY A 13 10.50 -32.08 -7.86
N THR A 14 10.65 -32.91 -8.89
CA THR A 14 10.13 -32.68 -10.23
C THR A 14 8.61 -32.61 -10.22
N THR A 15 8.08 -31.64 -10.96
CA THR A 15 6.74 -31.56 -11.58
C THR A 15 5.66 -32.49 -11.00
N SER A 16 4.81 -31.97 -10.12
CA SER A 16 3.53 -32.62 -9.78
C SER A 16 2.47 -32.27 -10.83
N THR A 17 1.94 -33.32 -11.43
CA THR A 17 0.88 -33.38 -12.43
C THR A 17 -0.48 -32.88 -11.92
N GLY A 18 -1.34 -32.55 -12.88
CA GLY A 18 -2.51 -31.69 -12.76
C GLY A 18 -3.56 -32.05 -11.71
N ARG A 19 -4.16 -30.99 -11.14
CA ARG A 19 -5.33 -31.09 -10.26
C ARG A 19 -6.57 -30.65 -11.04
N PRO A 20 -7.68 -31.41 -10.98
CA PRO A 20 -8.88 -31.11 -11.77
C PRO A 20 -9.54 -29.80 -11.32
N SER A 21 -9.98 -29.03 -12.31
CA SER A 21 -10.72 -27.78 -12.18
C SER A 21 -12.04 -28.02 -11.44
N ARG A 22 -12.18 -27.50 -10.23
CA ARG A 22 -13.50 -27.30 -9.60
C ARG A 22 -14.12 -26.04 -10.20
N ALA A 23 -14.82 -26.21 -11.30
CA ALA A 23 -15.84 -25.28 -11.75
C ALA A 23 -17.00 -25.33 -10.74
N ALA A 24 -17.04 -24.36 -9.84
CA ALA A 24 -18.24 -24.01 -9.09
C ALA A 24 -18.41 -22.50 -9.22
N THR A 25 -19.52 -22.12 -9.84
CA THR A 25 -19.92 -20.78 -10.23
C THR A 25 -20.15 -19.90 -8.99
N ARG A 26 -19.07 -19.44 -8.36
CA ARG A 26 -19.09 -18.20 -7.59
C ARG A 26 -18.58 -17.11 -8.53
N ILE A 27 -19.36 -16.04 -8.67
CA ILE A 27 -18.97 -14.82 -9.40
C ILE A 27 -17.54 -14.47 -8.99
N ARG A 28 -16.58 -14.68 -9.90
CA ARG A 28 -15.18 -14.27 -9.69
C ARG A 28 -15.17 -12.75 -9.78
N ARG A 29 -15.16 -12.08 -8.62
CA ARG A 29 -14.86 -10.64 -8.56
C ARG A 29 -13.44 -10.45 -9.10
N SER A 30 -13.31 -9.69 -10.19
CA SER A 30 -12.02 -9.23 -10.68
C SER A 30 -11.37 -8.39 -9.59
N TYR A 31 -10.16 -8.75 -9.14
CA TYR A 31 -9.41 -8.04 -8.10
C TYR A 31 -8.66 -6.83 -8.64
N ASN A 32 -9.22 -6.19 -9.66
CA ASN A 32 -8.79 -4.85 -9.99
C ASN A 32 -9.43 -3.95 -8.93
N GLU A 33 -8.62 -3.34 -8.06
CA GLU A 33 -9.09 -2.37 -7.05
C GLU A 33 -9.92 -1.25 -7.70
N ASP A 34 -9.78 -1.09 -9.02
CA ASP A 34 -10.38 -0.06 -9.84
C ASP A 34 -11.61 -0.51 -10.68
N ILE A 35 -12.00 -1.79 -10.67
CA ILE A 35 -13.21 -2.27 -11.39
C ILE A 35 -14.43 -2.38 -10.45
N ILE A 36 -14.24 -2.24 -9.14
CA ILE A 36 -15.37 -2.10 -8.21
C ILE A 36 -15.77 -0.62 -8.23
N ALA A 37 -16.60 -0.24 -9.19
CA ALA A 37 -17.34 1.01 -9.09
C ALA A 37 -18.07 1.03 -7.74
N PRO A 38 -18.06 2.15 -6.99
CA PRO A 38 -18.85 2.27 -5.78
C PRO A 38 -20.31 1.97 -6.11
N SER A 39 -20.83 0.84 -5.62
CA SER A 39 -22.27 0.65 -5.55
C SER A 39 -22.77 1.61 -4.48
N PHE A 40 -23.56 2.60 -4.90
CA PHE A 40 -24.23 3.56 -4.01
C PHE A 40 -25.55 3.01 -3.46
N ALA A 41 -25.77 1.69 -3.48
CA ALA A 41 -26.92 1.09 -2.82
C ALA A 41 -26.79 1.34 -1.29
N PRO A 42 -27.71 2.10 -0.66
CA PRO A 42 -27.53 2.57 0.73
C PRO A 42 -27.63 1.48 1.81
N GLU A 43 -27.77 0.20 1.46
CA GLU A 43 -28.22 -0.84 2.38
C GLU A 43 -27.48 -2.19 2.26
N GLU A 44 -26.35 -2.26 1.56
CA GLU A 44 -25.51 -3.48 1.63
C GLU A 44 -24.65 -3.45 2.90
N ASP A 45 -25.14 -4.14 3.96
CA ASP A 45 -24.33 -4.52 5.12
C ASP A 45 -23.08 -5.27 4.63
N ASN A 46 -21.88 -4.68 4.82
CA ASN A 46 -20.62 -5.30 4.39
C ASN A 46 -20.20 -6.46 5.33
N GLY A 47 -21.08 -6.83 6.26
CA GLY A 47 -20.92 -7.94 7.18
C GLY A 47 -20.28 -7.51 8.50
N PRO A 48 -19.78 -8.48 9.28
CA PRO A 48 -19.08 -8.19 10.52
C PRO A 48 -17.65 -7.68 10.27
N PRO A 49 -17.15 -6.74 11.09
CA PRO A 49 -15.75 -6.34 11.11
C PRO A 49 -14.82 -7.48 11.50
N ASN A 50 -13.64 -7.49 10.89
CA ASN A 50 -12.56 -8.42 11.16
C ASN A 50 -11.41 -7.69 11.86
N ALA A 51 -10.82 -8.34 12.86
CA ALA A 51 -9.63 -7.82 13.54
C ALA A 51 -8.42 -7.82 12.61
N SER A 52 -7.65 -6.72 12.63
CA SER A 52 -6.31 -6.67 12.05
C SER A 52 -5.41 -7.74 12.67
N THR A 53 -4.51 -8.29 11.85
CA THR A 53 -3.58 -9.35 12.27
C THR A 53 -2.18 -8.77 12.48
N PHE A 54 -1.61 -9.01 13.66
CA PHE A 54 -0.31 -8.51 14.08
C PHE A 54 0.80 -9.56 13.93
N PRO A 55 2.08 -9.13 13.83
CA PRO A 55 3.20 -10.04 13.74
C PRO A 55 3.31 -10.96 14.98
N CYS A 56 3.75 -12.19 14.74
CA CYS A 56 4.07 -13.15 15.80
C CYS A 56 5.59 -13.21 15.98
N TYR A 57 6.11 -12.54 17.02
CA TYR A 57 7.54 -12.43 17.29
C TYR A 57 8.21 -13.79 17.50
N ASP A 58 7.56 -14.73 18.18
CA ASP A 58 8.11 -16.06 18.39
C ASP A 58 8.20 -16.85 17.09
N PHE A 59 7.21 -16.74 16.21
CA PHE A 59 7.28 -17.32 14.87
C PHE A 59 8.43 -16.72 14.07
N LEU A 60 8.52 -15.39 14.01
CA LEU A 60 9.56 -14.66 13.28
C LEU A 60 10.97 -15.03 13.76
N ARG A 61 11.17 -15.09 15.09
CA ARG A 61 12.43 -15.48 15.72
C ARG A 61 12.79 -16.93 15.39
N ASN A 62 11.84 -17.84 15.52
CA ASN A 62 12.05 -19.27 15.22
C ASN A 62 12.30 -19.54 13.73
N ALA A 63 11.76 -18.68 12.85
CA ALA A 63 12.01 -18.74 11.40
C ALA A 63 13.31 -18.02 10.99
N GLY A 64 13.98 -17.31 11.91
CA GLY A 64 15.22 -16.59 11.62
C GLY A 64 15.05 -15.32 10.77
N ILE A 65 13.83 -14.75 10.71
CA ILE A 65 13.49 -13.62 9.83
C ILE A 65 13.07 -12.35 10.60
N LEU A 66 13.23 -12.36 11.92
CA LEU A 66 12.76 -11.26 12.79
C LEU A 66 13.44 -9.94 12.46
N GLU A 67 14.78 -9.90 12.41
CA GLU A 67 15.53 -8.66 12.18
C GLU A 67 15.26 -8.06 10.80
N ASP A 68 15.23 -8.91 9.76
CA ASP A 68 14.91 -8.49 8.40
C ASP A 68 13.47 -7.93 8.31
N PHE A 69 12.52 -8.59 8.96
CA PHE A 69 11.14 -8.12 9.04
C PHE A 69 11.03 -6.77 9.76
N LEU A 70 11.69 -6.61 10.92
CA LEU A 70 11.69 -5.34 11.66
C LEU A 70 12.34 -4.21 10.85
N THR A 71 13.39 -4.53 10.08
CA THR A 71 14.03 -3.59 9.17
C THR A 71 13.06 -3.10 8.08
N LEU A 72 12.31 -4.02 7.46
CA LEU A 72 11.28 -3.66 6.47
C LEU A 72 10.18 -2.79 7.07
N VAL A 73 9.70 -3.13 8.27
CA VAL A 73 8.70 -2.33 9.00
C VAL A 73 9.21 -0.93 9.28
N ASN A 74 10.47 -0.81 9.73
CA ASN A 74 11.07 0.47 10.03
C ASN A 74 11.25 1.34 8.78
N ARG A 75 11.78 0.77 7.69
CA ARG A 75 11.97 1.49 6.41
C ARG A 75 10.65 1.93 5.80
N ALA A 76 9.57 1.16 6.00
CA ALA A 76 8.22 1.54 5.58
C ALA A 76 7.54 2.59 6.47
N GLY A 77 8.17 3.00 7.59
CA GLY A 77 7.57 3.93 8.55
C GLY A 77 6.37 3.33 9.31
N LEU A 78 6.40 2.01 9.56
CA LEU A 78 5.28 1.28 10.17
C LEU A 78 5.56 0.81 11.61
N THR A 79 6.67 1.24 12.21
CA THR A 79 7.12 0.78 13.53
C THR A 79 6.09 1.04 14.63
N THR A 80 5.55 2.26 14.70
CA THR A 80 4.55 2.60 15.73
C THR A 80 3.23 1.89 15.45
N TYR A 81 2.81 1.82 14.18
CA TYR A 81 1.58 1.14 13.77
C TYR A 81 1.61 -0.35 14.16
N MET A 82 2.75 -1.02 13.94
CA MET A 82 2.96 -2.40 14.36
C MET A 82 2.92 -2.56 15.89
N GLY A 83 3.46 -1.58 16.62
CA GLY A 83 3.49 -1.57 18.08
C GLY A 83 2.12 -1.37 18.75
N ASP A 84 1.11 -0.90 18.01
CA ASP A 84 -0.27 -0.77 18.48
C ASP A 84 -1.04 -2.09 18.44
N GLU A 85 -0.42 -3.15 18.94
CA GLU A 85 -1.12 -4.38 19.26
C GLU A 85 -2.09 -4.14 20.43
N ARG A 86 -3.24 -3.56 20.10
CA ARG A 86 -4.30 -3.17 21.04
C ARG A 86 -5.61 -3.84 20.68
N GLU A 87 -6.53 -3.79 21.65
CA GLU A 87 -7.93 -4.12 21.40
C GLU A 87 -8.48 -3.23 20.30
N GLN A 88 -9.13 -3.85 19.31
CA GLN A 88 -9.90 -3.16 18.30
C GLN A 88 -11.37 -3.22 18.72
N TYR A 89 -12.23 -2.34 18.20
CA TYR A 89 -13.63 -2.28 18.66
C TYR A 89 -14.60 -2.49 17.50
N TYR A 90 -15.65 -3.28 17.73
CA TYR A 90 -16.56 -3.76 16.69
C TYR A 90 -17.30 -2.60 16.00
N MET A 91 -18.05 -1.81 16.74
CA MET A 91 -18.90 -0.73 16.20
C MET A 91 -18.05 0.40 15.64
N LEU A 92 -16.96 0.76 16.33
CA LEU A 92 -15.98 1.72 15.84
C LEU A 92 -15.45 1.32 14.46
N THR A 93 -14.97 0.08 14.33
CA THR A 93 -14.41 -0.42 13.06
C THR A 93 -15.46 -0.43 11.97
N LYS A 94 -16.65 -0.97 12.27
CA LYS A 94 -17.74 -1.08 11.30
C LYS A 94 -18.15 0.28 10.77
N ILE A 95 -18.50 1.20 11.67
CA ILE A 95 -19.00 2.52 11.27
C ILE A 95 -17.91 3.33 10.57
N PHE A 96 -16.68 3.32 11.08
CA PHE A 96 -15.56 4.04 10.48
C PHE A 96 -15.32 3.61 9.03
N VAL A 97 -15.23 2.31 8.77
CA VAL A 97 -14.93 1.78 7.43
C VAL A 97 -16.11 1.97 6.48
N GLU A 98 -17.34 1.68 6.91
CA GLU A 98 -18.52 1.74 6.03
C GLU A 98 -18.88 3.18 5.62
N SER A 99 -18.53 4.15 6.45
CA SER A 99 -18.73 5.58 6.17
C SER A 99 -17.53 6.26 5.53
N PHE A 100 -16.42 5.55 5.32
CA PHE A 100 -15.17 6.15 4.85
C PHE A 100 -15.27 6.65 3.41
N GLN A 101 -14.83 7.87 3.20
CA GLN A 101 -14.76 8.54 1.90
C GLN A 101 -13.40 9.20 1.76
N PHE A 102 -12.83 9.10 0.56
CA PHE A 102 -11.57 9.75 0.22
C PHE A 102 -11.78 10.69 -0.97
N ASN A 103 -11.50 11.96 -0.77
CA ASN A 103 -11.59 12.98 -1.80
C ASN A 103 -10.19 13.45 -2.19
N ASN A 104 -9.72 13.00 -3.34
CA ASN A 104 -8.37 13.28 -3.83
C ASN A 104 -8.33 14.52 -4.74
N LYS A 105 -8.78 15.67 -4.24
CA LYS A 105 -8.60 16.95 -4.92
C LYS A 105 -7.11 17.30 -4.98
N GLN A 106 -6.66 17.82 -6.12
CA GLN A 106 -5.24 18.04 -6.43
C GLN A 106 -4.47 18.86 -5.37
N TYR A 107 -5.13 19.81 -4.70
CA TYR A 107 -4.49 20.71 -3.74
C TYR A 107 -4.95 20.54 -2.30
N GLU A 108 -6.05 19.80 -2.07
CA GLU A 108 -6.63 19.65 -0.73
C GLU A 108 -7.27 18.26 -0.59
N PRO A 109 -6.44 17.20 -0.60
CA PRO A 109 -6.96 15.86 -0.38
C PRO A 109 -7.50 15.73 1.04
N THR A 110 -8.70 15.17 1.17
CA THR A 110 -9.41 15.03 2.45
C THR A 110 -9.99 13.63 2.59
N VAL A 111 -10.17 13.21 3.83
CA VAL A 111 -10.91 12.00 4.19
C VAL A 111 -12.10 12.40 5.04
N ALA A 112 -13.23 11.73 4.82
CA ALA A 112 -14.43 11.89 5.62
C ALA A 112 -14.91 10.52 6.09
N PHE A 113 -15.37 10.43 7.33
CA PHE A 113 -15.82 9.18 7.96
C PHE A 113 -16.69 9.52 9.16
N ARG A 114 -17.21 8.50 9.83
CA ARG A 114 -17.93 8.62 11.09
C ARG A 114 -17.18 7.92 12.21
N ILE A 115 -17.12 8.55 13.36
CA ILE A 115 -16.72 7.92 14.63
C ILE A 115 -18.00 7.73 15.44
N TYR A 116 -18.45 6.48 15.53
CA TYR A 116 -19.78 6.13 16.02
C TYR A 116 -20.87 6.94 15.28
N GLY A 117 -21.54 7.88 15.94
CA GLY A 117 -22.57 8.73 15.31
C GLY A 117 -22.05 10.00 14.64
N ASN A 118 -20.81 10.41 14.90
CA ASN A 118 -20.34 11.76 14.60
C ASN A 118 -19.59 11.81 13.25
N PRO A 119 -20.04 12.61 12.27
CA PRO A 119 -19.29 12.82 11.04
C PRO A 119 -18.03 13.65 11.32
N VAL A 120 -16.91 13.21 10.74
CA VAL A 120 -15.61 13.86 10.83
C VAL A 120 -15.03 13.99 9.42
N THR A 121 -14.47 15.15 9.13
CA THR A 121 -13.68 15.40 7.92
C THR A 121 -12.35 15.98 8.34
N MET A 122 -11.24 15.46 7.79
CA MET A 122 -9.90 15.98 8.03
C MET A 122 -9.05 15.95 6.77
N LYS A 123 -7.97 16.73 6.76
CA LYS A 123 -6.99 16.72 5.67
C LYS A 123 -6.29 15.35 5.63
N LEU A 124 -5.88 14.94 4.44
CA LEU A 124 -5.10 13.70 4.28
C LEU A 124 -3.80 13.75 5.10
N GLU A 125 -3.20 14.93 5.25
CA GLU A 125 -2.01 15.12 6.10
C GLU A 125 -2.29 14.81 7.58
N ASP A 126 -3.42 15.27 8.12
CA ASP A 126 -3.82 14.98 9.49
C ASP A 126 -4.14 13.50 9.67
N PHE A 127 -4.76 12.87 8.66
CA PHE A 127 -4.99 11.43 8.64
C PHE A 127 -3.67 10.66 8.63
N CYS A 128 -2.68 11.06 7.83
CA CYS A 128 -1.33 10.49 7.83
C CYS A 128 -0.67 10.64 9.21
N ARG A 129 -0.79 11.81 9.84
CA ARG A 129 -0.26 12.06 11.18
C ARG A 129 -0.93 11.19 12.24
N ALA A 130 -2.24 10.99 12.16
CA ALA A 130 -2.97 10.06 13.04
C ALA A 130 -2.46 8.62 12.88
N LEU A 131 -2.07 8.23 11.67
CA LEU A 131 -1.50 6.92 11.38
C LEU A 131 0.02 6.83 11.60
N ASP A 132 0.68 7.94 11.96
CA ASP A 132 2.14 8.07 12.04
C ASP A 132 2.85 7.60 10.77
N ILE A 133 2.30 7.97 9.62
CA ILE A 133 2.86 7.70 8.30
C ILE A 133 3.28 9.03 7.68
N ALA A 134 4.47 9.07 7.08
CA ALA A 134 4.96 10.27 6.42
C ALA A 134 4.03 10.68 5.24
N PRO A 135 3.55 11.94 5.18
CA PRO A 135 2.69 12.44 4.10
C PRO A 135 3.52 12.84 2.87
N VAL A 136 4.26 11.89 2.31
CA VAL A 136 5.21 12.10 1.20
C VAL A 136 4.82 11.32 -0.04
N GLY A 137 5.29 11.77 -1.20
CA GLY A 137 5.02 11.12 -2.49
C GLY A 137 3.74 11.59 -3.16
N THR A 138 3.43 10.95 -4.29
CA THR A 138 2.31 11.35 -5.12
C THR A 138 1.01 10.69 -4.63
N ALA A 139 0.02 11.53 -4.31
CA ALA A 139 -1.31 11.08 -3.93
C ALA A 139 -2.18 10.69 -5.14
N SER A 140 -1.71 10.85 -6.38
CA SER A 140 -2.42 10.37 -7.58
C SER A 140 -2.67 8.85 -7.54
N ARG A 141 -3.61 8.39 -8.36
CA ARG A 141 -3.86 6.96 -8.56
C ARG A 141 -2.60 6.35 -9.20
N ILE A 142 -2.24 5.13 -8.77
CA ILE A 142 -1.17 4.36 -9.42
C ILE A 142 -1.68 3.94 -10.79
N ASP A 143 -0.85 4.13 -11.82
CA ASP A 143 -1.16 3.72 -13.19
C ASP A 143 -1.48 2.22 -13.28
N ASP A 144 -2.23 1.82 -14.32
CA ASP A 144 -2.59 0.42 -14.53
C ASP A 144 -1.36 -0.48 -14.82
N ASN A 145 -0.25 0.12 -15.28
CA ASN A 145 0.99 -0.56 -15.63
C ASN A 145 2.22 0.18 -15.07
N PRO A 146 2.42 0.21 -13.74
CA PRO A 146 3.50 0.93 -13.09
C PRO A 146 4.83 0.18 -13.28
N ARG A 147 5.70 0.68 -14.17
CA ARG A 147 6.91 -0.03 -14.63
C ARG A 147 7.88 -0.34 -13.48
N ASP A 148 8.12 0.64 -12.62
CA ASP A 148 8.97 0.53 -11.43
C ASP A 148 8.46 -0.57 -10.47
N LEU A 149 7.15 -0.62 -10.20
CA LEU A 149 6.57 -1.66 -9.33
C LEU A 149 6.59 -3.05 -9.98
N LEU A 150 6.46 -3.11 -11.32
CA LEU A 150 6.58 -4.37 -12.07
C LEU A 150 8.00 -4.92 -12.04
N GLU A 151 9.00 -4.06 -12.23
CA GLU A 151 10.42 -4.42 -12.14
C GLU A 151 10.77 -4.89 -10.73
N LEU A 152 10.29 -4.18 -9.70
CA LEU A 152 10.40 -4.61 -8.32
C LEU A 152 9.80 -6.01 -8.11
N TYR A 153 8.58 -6.25 -8.63
CA TYR A 153 7.93 -7.55 -8.47
C TYR A 153 8.74 -8.68 -9.11
N ARG A 154 9.28 -8.48 -10.32
CA ARG A 154 10.15 -9.45 -11.00
C ARG A 154 11.41 -9.74 -10.18
N GLY A 155 12.05 -8.70 -9.64
CA GLY A 155 13.26 -8.83 -8.83
C GLY A 155 13.05 -9.66 -7.55
N ILE A 156 11.87 -9.57 -6.92
CA ILE A 156 11.57 -10.33 -5.69
C ILE A 156 10.94 -11.72 -5.94
N THR A 157 10.60 -12.06 -7.18
CA THR A 157 9.92 -13.33 -7.54
C THR A 157 10.69 -14.28 -8.44
N ASP A 158 11.96 -14.00 -8.76
CA ASP A 158 12.78 -14.76 -9.74
C ASP A 158 12.19 -14.65 -11.16
N ASP A 159 11.92 -13.41 -11.58
CA ASP A 159 11.41 -13.03 -12.91
C ASP A 159 10.05 -13.64 -13.28
N ASP A 160 9.11 -13.67 -12.32
CA ASP A 160 7.71 -13.97 -12.62
C ASP A 160 7.14 -12.88 -13.55
N CYS A 161 7.04 -13.20 -14.83
CA CYS A 161 6.59 -12.28 -15.88
C CYS A 161 5.08 -11.99 -15.86
N ARG A 162 4.34 -12.52 -14.88
CA ARG A 162 2.91 -12.23 -14.72
C ARG A 162 2.69 -10.75 -14.44
N THR A 163 1.59 -10.22 -15.00
CA THR A 163 1.08 -8.90 -14.61
C THR A 163 0.78 -8.87 -13.10
N ILE A 164 0.89 -7.70 -12.46
CA ILE A 164 0.61 -7.52 -11.01
C ILE A 164 -0.71 -8.17 -10.62
N GLN A 165 -1.75 -8.04 -11.46
CA GLN A 165 -3.09 -8.60 -11.25
C GLN A 165 -3.13 -10.14 -11.14
N ARG A 166 -2.12 -10.83 -11.67
CA ARG A 166 -1.97 -12.30 -11.59
C ARG A 166 -0.85 -12.73 -10.65
N GLY A 167 -0.09 -11.77 -10.12
CA GLY A 167 0.98 -12.00 -9.16
C GLY A 167 0.45 -12.56 -7.84
N LYS A 168 1.26 -13.40 -7.21
CA LYS A 168 0.95 -14.01 -5.92
C LYS A 168 2.03 -13.66 -4.90
N ILE A 169 1.62 -13.31 -3.68
CA ILE A 169 2.55 -13.05 -2.56
C ILE A 169 3.40 -14.30 -2.27
N ARG A 170 2.83 -15.50 -2.42
CA ARG A 170 3.55 -16.76 -2.20
C ARG A 170 4.77 -16.97 -3.11
N ASN A 171 4.79 -16.29 -4.26
CA ASN A 171 5.88 -16.38 -5.25
C ASN A 171 7.09 -15.52 -4.85
N ILE A 172 6.97 -14.64 -3.86
CA ILE A 172 8.11 -13.88 -3.33
C ILE A 172 9.14 -14.86 -2.77
N GLN A 173 10.41 -14.70 -3.15
CA GLN A 173 11.45 -15.66 -2.79
C GLN A 173 11.90 -15.50 -1.34
N LEU A 174 12.11 -14.26 -0.91
CA LEU A 174 12.65 -13.95 0.41
C LEU A 174 11.55 -14.06 1.49
N PRO A 175 11.73 -14.94 2.51
CA PRO A 175 10.70 -15.17 3.52
C PRO A 175 10.30 -13.93 4.33
N ALA A 176 11.25 -13.05 4.67
CA ALA A 176 10.96 -11.81 5.39
C ALA A 176 10.07 -10.86 4.57
N ILE A 177 10.39 -10.65 3.29
CA ILE A 177 9.59 -9.84 2.35
C ILE A 177 8.20 -10.44 2.18
N LYS A 178 8.12 -11.77 2.04
CA LYS A 178 6.85 -12.49 1.94
C LYS A 178 5.98 -12.29 3.18
N TYR A 179 6.57 -12.45 4.37
CA TYR A 179 5.86 -12.22 5.63
C TYR A 179 5.39 -10.77 5.77
N PHE A 180 6.24 -9.81 5.41
CA PHE A 180 5.91 -8.39 5.42
C PHE A 180 4.73 -8.06 4.48
N ALA A 181 4.73 -8.61 3.27
CA ALA A 181 3.62 -8.45 2.34
C ALA A 181 2.30 -9.02 2.90
N TYR A 182 2.35 -10.17 3.58
CA TYR A 182 1.17 -10.72 4.26
C TYR A 182 0.70 -9.87 5.44
N TYR A 183 1.63 -9.38 6.26
CA TYR A 183 1.33 -8.46 7.35
C TYR A 183 0.59 -7.22 6.85
N ILE A 184 1.09 -6.56 5.80
CA ILE A 184 0.43 -5.40 5.19
C ILE A 184 -0.97 -5.78 4.67
N ALA A 185 -1.11 -6.93 4.02
CA ALA A 185 -2.37 -7.39 3.46
C ALA A 185 -3.47 -7.51 4.52
N THR A 186 -3.13 -8.03 5.71
CA THR A 186 -4.10 -8.29 6.78
C THR A 186 -4.27 -7.14 7.77
N SER A 187 -3.22 -6.36 8.00
CA SER A 187 -3.23 -5.34 9.06
C SER A 187 -3.59 -3.96 8.55
N ILE A 188 -3.05 -3.58 7.38
CA ILE A 188 -3.11 -2.21 6.85
C ILE A 188 -4.07 -2.11 5.68
N LEU A 189 -3.89 -2.98 4.67
CA LEU A 189 -4.74 -3.00 3.48
C LEU A 189 -6.04 -3.80 3.68
N GLY A 190 -6.18 -4.50 4.81
CA GLY A 190 -7.45 -5.10 5.21
C GLY A 190 -8.10 -6.00 4.15
N ARG A 191 -7.39 -7.00 3.64
CA ARG A 191 -7.88 -7.91 2.59
C ARG A 191 -8.27 -9.27 3.15
N GLU A 192 -9.38 -9.83 2.66
CA GLU A 192 -9.72 -11.25 2.86
C GLU A 192 -8.80 -12.15 2.03
N ASN A 193 -8.68 -11.84 0.73
CA ASN A 193 -7.83 -12.61 -0.17
C ASN A 193 -6.43 -11.98 -0.18
N THR A 194 -5.60 -12.60 0.63
CA THR A 194 -4.21 -12.26 0.87
C THR A 194 -3.26 -13.05 -0.04
N SER A 195 -3.78 -13.87 -0.97
CA SER A 195 -2.93 -14.65 -1.89
C SER A 195 -2.38 -13.82 -3.06
N ASN A 196 -3.14 -12.82 -3.52
CA ASN A 196 -2.77 -11.94 -4.64
C ASN A 196 -1.91 -10.78 -4.16
N ILE A 197 -0.91 -10.43 -4.94
CA ILE A 197 -0.22 -9.16 -4.78
C ILE A 197 -1.03 -8.05 -5.47
N SER A 198 -0.86 -6.81 -5.04
CA SER A 198 -1.46 -5.63 -5.69
C SER A 198 -0.43 -4.51 -5.77
N SER A 199 -0.70 -3.49 -6.59
CA SER A 199 0.15 -2.30 -6.69
C SER A 199 0.33 -1.60 -5.35
N TYR A 200 -0.64 -1.69 -4.44
CA TYR A 200 -0.52 -1.11 -3.10
C TYR A 200 0.52 -1.90 -2.28
N HIS A 201 0.49 -3.23 -2.30
CA HIS A 201 1.53 -4.03 -1.65
C HIS A 201 2.92 -3.68 -2.20
N LEU A 202 3.03 -3.54 -3.52
CA LEU A 202 4.28 -3.22 -4.19
C LEU A 202 4.78 -1.81 -3.84
N ALA A 203 3.89 -0.83 -3.67
CA ALA A 203 4.27 0.50 -3.21
C ALA A 203 4.85 0.49 -1.78
N PHE A 204 4.23 -0.25 -0.85
CA PHE A 204 4.79 -0.45 0.49
C PHE A 204 6.13 -1.20 0.44
N LEU A 205 6.23 -2.23 -0.40
CA LEU A 205 7.48 -2.97 -0.60
C LEU A 205 8.57 -2.10 -1.22
N ASN A 206 8.24 -1.22 -2.17
CA ASN A 206 9.21 -0.33 -2.79
C ASN A 206 9.84 0.57 -1.74
N ILE A 207 9.03 1.24 -0.91
CA ILE A 207 9.55 2.07 0.18
C ILE A 207 10.39 1.24 1.15
N ALA A 208 9.92 0.05 1.54
CA ALA A 208 10.64 -0.79 2.50
C ALA A 208 12.00 -1.28 1.98
N LEU A 209 12.12 -1.55 0.67
CA LEU A 209 13.31 -2.14 0.06
C LEU A 209 14.27 -1.07 -0.46
N THR A 210 13.76 -0.06 -1.17
CA THR A 210 14.56 0.95 -1.87
C THR A 210 14.60 2.30 -1.15
N GLY A 211 13.69 2.55 -0.20
CA GLY A 211 13.53 3.85 0.46
C GLY A 211 12.88 4.92 -0.44
N GLN A 212 12.50 4.58 -1.68
CA GLN A 212 11.90 5.55 -2.60
C GLN A 212 10.46 5.86 -2.21
N THR A 213 10.19 7.13 -1.88
CA THR A 213 8.89 7.60 -1.42
C THR A 213 8.00 8.15 -2.54
N SER A 214 8.05 7.57 -3.74
CA SER A 214 7.29 8.04 -4.90
C SER A 214 5.77 7.94 -4.71
N TYR A 215 5.32 6.99 -3.87
CA TYR A 215 3.90 6.71 -3.63
C TYR A 215 3.45 7.18 -2.25
N HIS A 216 2.32 7.89 -2.21
CA HIS A 216 1.76 8.40 -0.96
C HIS A 216 0.99 7.32 -0.18
N LEU A 217 1.66 6.65 0.77
CA LEU A 217 1.11 5.51 1.52
C LEU A 217 -0.22 5.80 2.21
N GLY A 218 -0.38 6.98 2.83
CA GLY A 218 -1.66 7.35 3.46
C GLY A 218 -2.81 7.49 2.45
N ALA A 219 -2.51 7.88 1.21
CA ALA A 219 -3.52 7.96 0.14
C ALA A 219 -3.91 6.56 -0.33
N LEU A 220 -2.96 5.62 -0.38
CA LEU A 220 -3.24 4.22 -0.71
C LEU A 220 -4.10 3.55 0.37
N ILE A 221 -3.82 3.82 1.65
CA ILE A 221 -4.66 3.36 2.76
C ILE A 221 -6.06 3.95 2.64
N ALA A 222 -6.18 5.27 2.43
CA ALA A 222 -7.47 5.94 2.28
C ALA A 222 -8.28 5.37 1.11
N ARG A 223 -7.65 5.16 -0.06
CA ARG A 223 -8.30 4.49 -1.21
C ARG A 223 -8.76 3.09 -0.86
N ARG A 224 -7.91 2.30 -0.20
CA ARG A 224 -8.28 0.94 0.16
C ARG A 224 -9.48 0.89 1.10
N LEU A 225 -9.59 1.83 2.04
CA LEU A 225 -10.75 1.96 2.94
C LEU A 225 -12.03 2.34 2.18
N THR A 226 -11.94 3.07 1.06
CA THR A 226 -13.12 3.35 0.22
C THR A 226 -13.60 2.13 -0.58
N THR A 227 -12.74 1.13 -0.81
CA THR A 227 -13.10 -0.04 -1.60
C THR A 227 -13.99 -0.99 -0.78
N ARG A 228 -15.18 -1.28 -1.32
CA ARG A 228 -16.13 -2.24 -0.74
C ARG A 228 -15.52 -3.63 -0.61
N GLY A 229 -15.84 -4.31 0.49
CA GLY A 229 -15.33 -5.64 0.79
C GLY A 229 -15.43 -5.93 2.28
N PRO A 230 -14.77 -7.01 2.75
CA PRO A 230 -14.75 -7.31 4.17
C PRO A 230 -14.16 -6.15 4.95
N ILE A 231 -14.79 -5.89 6.09
CA ILE A 231 -14.51 -4.75 6.93
C ILE A 231 -13.24 -5.05 7.76
N PHE A 232 -12.19 -4.30 7.49
CA PHE A 232 -10.92 -4.29 8.22
C PHE A 232 -10.50 -2.84 8.44
N GLY A 233 -9.71 -2.58 9.48
CA GLY A 233 -9.22 -1.24 9.78
C GLY A 233 -9.45 -0.79 11.21
N GLY A 234 -9.69 -1.71 12.15
CA GLY A 234 -9.91 -1.36 13.56
C GLY A 234 -8.73 -0.60 14.17
N THR A 235 -7.50 -0.98 13.84
CA THR A 235 -6.30 -0.25 14.26
C THR A 235 -6.25 1.17 13.69
N ILE A 236 -6.66 1.36 12.43
CA ILE A 236 -6.73 2.69 11.79
C ILE A 236 -7.78 3.54 12.49
N ALA A 237 -8.98 2.99 12.70
CA ALA A 237 -10.08 3.68 13.36
C ALA A 237 -9.71 4.10 14.79
N LEU A 238 -9.07 3.20 15.55
CA LEU A 238 -8.62 3.49 16.91
C LEU A 238 -7.54 4.57 16.95
N ARG A 239 -6.57 4.54 16.03
CA ARG A 239 -5.54 5.58 15.91
C ARG A 239 -6.15 6.94 15.62
N VAL A 240 -7.09 7.01 14.68
CA VAL A 240 -7.80 8.24 14.35
C VAL A 240 -8.63 8.74 15.54
N LEU A 241 -9.35 7.86 16.22
CA LEU A 241 -10.11 8.19 17.44
C LEU A 241 -9.19 8.77 18.53
N THR A 242 -8.02 8.15 18.73
CA THR A 242 -7.00 8.62 19.69
C THR A 242 -6.42 9.97 19.29
N TYR A 243 -6.09 10.16 18.01
CA TYR A 243 -5.58 11.43 17.49
C TYR A 243 -6.58 12.59 17.69
N LEU A 244 -7.88 12.30 17.54
CA LEU A 244 -8.95 13.25 17.79
C LEU A 244 -9.28 13.44 19.27
N ASN A 245 -8.62 12.71 20.17
CA ASN A 245 -8.86 12.70 21.61
C ASN A 245 -10.34 12.42 21.97
N LEU A 246 -10.96 11.49 21.24
CA LEU A 246 -12.34 11.06 21.48
C LEU A 246 -12.37 9.78 22.33
N PRO A 247 -13.38 9.59 23.20
CA PRO A 247 -13.50 8.38 24.00
C PRO A 247 -14.04 7.20 23.17
N ILE A 248 -13.69 5.99 23.60
CA ILE A 248 -14.32 4.75 23.13
C ILE A 248 -15.72 4.65 23.74
N ASP A 249 -16.71 4.17 22.98
CA ASP A 249 -18.05 3.90 23.52
C ASP A 249 -17.94 2.71 24.50
N PRO A 250 -18.35 2.88 25.77
CA PRO A 250 -18.25 1.81 26.77
C PRO A 250 -19.09 0.57 26.42
N ASN A 251 -20.04 0.67 25.50
CA ASN A 251 -20.85 -0.44 25.02
C ASN A 251 -20.26 -1.15 23.79
N ASP A 252 -19.16 -0.64 23.22
CA ASP A 252 -18.53 -1.28 22.07
C ASP A 252 -17.75 -2.53 22.50
N VAL A 253 -17.92 -3.61 21.74
CA VAL A 253 -17.35 -4.91 22.05
C VAL A 253 -15.94 -5.00 21.46
N PRO A 254 -14.93 -5.39 22.25
CA PRO A 254 -13.58 -5.58 21.74
C PRO A 254 -13.51 -6.77 20.77
N LEU A 255 -12.82 -6.55 19.65
CA LEU A 255 -12.38 -7.56 18.71
C LEU A 255 -11.01 -8.08 19.16
N ALA A 256 -10.94 -9.38 19.43
CA ALA A 256 -9.69 -10.01 19.84
C ALA A 256 -8.62 -9.85 18.75
N PRO A 257 -7.41 -9.34 19.09
CA PRO A 257 -6.33 -9.22 18.14
C PRO A 257 -5.92 -10.60 17.62
N ARG A 258 -5.55 -10.66 16.34
CA ARG A 258 -5.08 -11.90 15.70
C ARG A 258 -3.57 -11.86 15.52
N LYS A 259 -2.94 -13.03 15.57
CA LYS A 259 -1.50 -13.19 15.30
C LYS A 259 -1.26 -13.86 13.97
N LEU A 260 -0.29 -13.35 13.22
CA LEU A 260 0.22 -13.96 12.00
C LEU A 260 1.25 -15.04 12.36
N ASP A 261 0.78 -16.06 13.06
CA ASP A 261 1.58 -17.20 13.54
C ASP A 261 1.65 -18.33 12.48
N ILE A 262 2.28 -19.46 12.81
CA ILE A 262 2.38 -20.58 11.86
C ILE A 262 1.03 -21.15 11.41
N VAL A 263 0.00 -21.07 12.26
CA VAL A 263 -1.34 -21.58 11.95
C VAL A 263 -2.03 -20.63 10.98
N ALA A 264 -1.96 -19.33 11.24
CA ALA A 264 -2.39 -18.30 10.30
C ALA A 264 -1.64 -18.41 8.97
N MET A 265 -0.32 -18.62 9.02
CA MET A 265 0.49 -18.74 7.81
C MET A 265 0.15 -19.98 6.98
N LYS A 266 -0.16 -21.12 7.62
CA LYS A 266 -0.58 -22.34 6.92
C LYS A 266 -2.01 -22.23 6.38
N SER A 267 -2.93 -21.74 7.20
CA SER A 267 -4.35 -21.64 6.86
C SER A 267 -4.64 -20.59 5.79
N LEU A 268 -3.99 -19.43 5.85
CA LEU A 268 -4.21 -18.33 4.91
C LEU A 268 -3.43 -18.55 3.60
N PHE A 269 -2.32 -19.28 3.62
CA PHE A 269 -1.38 -19.27 2.49
C PHE A 269 -0.98 -20.63 1.92
N ASN A 270 -1.36 -21.74 2.57
CA ASN A 270 -1.03 -23.10 2.15
C ASN A 270 0.48 -23.29 1.92
N ILE A 271 1.29 -22.74 2.84
CA ILE A 271 2.76 -22.76 2.79
C ILE A 271 3.29 -23.80 3.78
N ASP A 272 4.15 -24.70 3.32
CA ASP A 272 4.78 -25.73 4.15
C ASP A 272 6.08 -25.24 4.80
N ARG A 273 6.48 -25.86 5.93
CA ARG A 273 7.60 -25.40 6.77
C ARG A 273 8.95 -25.29 6.05
N GLN A 274 9.14 -26.06 4.97
CA GLN A 274 10.38 -26.10 4.17
C GLN A 274 10.66 -24.85 3.34
N SER A 275 9.68 -23.97 3.11
CA SER A 275 9.87 -22.78 2.24
C SER A 275 10.31 -21.51 2.98
N TRP A 276 10.66 -21.62 4.27
CA TRP A 276 10.94 -20.48 5.16
C TRP A 276 12.41 -20.34 5.55
N SER A 277 13.26 -21.31 5.20
CA SER A 277 14.68 -21.26 5.48
C SER A 277 15.45 -20.82 4.23
N ARG A 278 15.87 -19.56 4.22
CA ARG A 278 17.01 -19.07 3.42
C ARG A 278 18.03 -18.48 4.39
N THR A 279 19.32 -18.57 4.08
CA THR A 279 20.35 -18.06 4.99
C THR A 279 20.42 -16.52 4.89
N LYS A 280 20.94 -15.88 5.93
CA LYS A 280 21.10 -14.41 5.98
C LYS A 280 21.96 -13.91 4.82
N GLU A 281 22.97 -14.69 4.44
CA GLU A 281 23.86 -14.39 3.33
C GLU A 281 23.11 -14.35 1.99
N GLU A 282 22.13 -15.25 1.77
CA GLU A 282 21.29 -15.24 0.56
C GLU A 282 20.35 -14.02 0.50
N VAL A 283 19.95 -13.50 1.67
CA VAL A 283 19.12 -12.27 1.75
C VAL A 283 20.00 -11.05 1.46
N ASP A 284 21.16 -10.95 2.10
CA ASP A 284 22.10 -9.84 1.95
C ASP A 284 22.68 -9.75 0.54
N GLU A 285 22.98 -10.89 -0.10
CA GLU A 285 23.46 -10.96 -1.48
C GLU A 285 22.38 -10.48 -2.47
N HIS A 286 21.11 -10.84 -2.23
CA HIS A 286 20.00 -10.39 -3.08
C HIS A 286 19.67 -8.90 -2.91
N MET A 287 19.86 -8.34 -1.70
CA MET A 287 19.77 -6.88 -1.49
C MET A 287 20.91 -6.13 -2.21
N LYS A 288 22.13 -6.68 -2.22
CA LYS A 288 23.27 -6.08 -2.95
C LYS A 288 23.11 -6.09 -4.47
N ILE A 289 22.45 -7.12 -5.02
CA ILE A 289 22.16 -7.19 -6.46
C ILE A 289 21.22 -6.06 -6.91
N GLN A 290 20.31 -5.60 -6.03
CA GLN A 290 19.44 -4.45 -6.35
C GLN A 290 20.19 -3.10 -6.30
N ASP A 291 21.17 -2.94 -5.41
CA ASP A 291 22.03 -1.74 -5.40
C ASP A 291 22.93 -1.67 -6.65
N PHE A 292 23.38 -2.82 -7.16
CA PHE A 292 24.22 -2.90 -8.38
C PHE A 292 23.50 -2.44 -9.66
N HIS A 293 22.18 -2.60 -9.73
CA HIS A 293 21.40 -2.11 -10.86
C HIS A 293 21.13 -0.59 -10.83
N GLN A 294 21.36 0.09 -9.70
CA GLN A 294 21.29 1.56 -9.64
C GLN A 294 22.61 2.26 -10.03
N GLN A 295 23.74 1.56 -10.03
CA GLN A 295 25.04 2.17 -10.36
C GLN A 295 25.44 2.10 -11.85
N HIS A 296 24.74 1.32 -12.67
CA HIS A 296 25.10 1.15 -14.09
C HIS A 296 24.37 2.05 -15.08
N ASP A 297 23.46 2.93 -14.63
CA ASP A 297 22.73 3.85 -15.52
C ASP A 297 23.31 5.29 -15.53
N SER A 298 24.48 5.54 -14.91
CA SER A 298 25.07 6.88 -14.82
C SER A 298 26.39 7.09 -15.56
N GLU A 299 26.91 6.09 -16.29
CA GLU A 299 28.17 6.22 -17.05
C GLU A 299 27.96 5.76 -18.49
N ASP A 300 27.35 6.61 -19.32
CA ASP A 300 27.52 6.63 -20.79
C ASP A 300 26.72 7.81 -21.40
N ALA A 301 27.12 9.03 -21.04
CA ALA A 301 26.72 10.23 -21.76
C ALA A 301 27.99 10.94 -22.26
N GLU A 302 28.46 10.56 -23.45
CA GLU A 302 29.53 11.27 -24.13
C GLU A 302 29.09 12.69 -24.56
N PRO A 303 29.99 13.68 -24.55
CA PRO A 303 29.69 15.06 -24.90
C PRO A 303 29.70 15.28 -26.42
N SER A 304 28.56 15.65 -27.00
CA SER A 304 28.46 16.09 -28.39
C SER A 304 28.85 17.57 -28.54
N TYR A 305 29.78 17.81 -29.46
CA TYR A 305 30.44 19.08 -29.75
C TYR A 305 29.55 20.18 -30.34
N ASP A 306 29.83 21.40 -29.88
CA ASP A 306 29.98 22.69 -30.57
C ASP A 306 29.17 23.02 -31.85
N TYR A 307 28.37 24.09 -31.77
CA TYR A 307 28.11 24.95 -32.92
C TYR A 307 27.94 26.41 -32.47
N THR A 308 28.91 27.24 -32.84
CA THR A 308 28.88 28.71 -32.75
C THR A 308 27.89 29.32 -33.74
N VAL A 309 27.04 30.26 -33.30
CA VAL A 309 26.53 31.35 -34.14
C VAL A 309 26.46 32.65 -33.32
N THR A 310 27.16 33.66 -33.80
CA THR A 310 27.28 35.04 -33.35
C THR A 310 26.07 35.90 -33.74
N TYR A 311 25.66 36.84 -32.89
CA TYR A 311 25.14 38.14 -33.34
C TYR A 311 25.57 39.29 -32.41
N PRO A 312 25.94 40.46 -32.97
CA PRO A 312 26.43 41.61 -32.21
C PRO A 312 25.30 42.62 -31.93
N GLY A 313 25.54 43.57 -31.01
CA GLY A 313 24.93 44.90 -31.12
C GLY A 313 24.28 45.44 -29.86
N ALA A 314 24.98 46.40 -29.28
CA ALA A 314 24.65 47.21 -28.12
C ALA A 314 23.39 48.12 -28.25
N SER A 315 22.81 48.38 -27.06
CA SER A 315 22.43 49.69 -26.52
C SER A 315 21.16 50.46 -26.95
N SER A 316 20.36 50.75 -25.91
CA SER A 316 19.85 52.07 -25.47
C SER A 316 18.70 52.78 -26.22
N SER A 317 17.65 53.14 -25.46
CA SER A 317 17.00 54.49 -25.38
C SER A 317 15.48 54.37 -25.10
N THR A 318 14.98 54.74 -23.91
CA THR A 318 14.32 56.02 -23.49
C THR A 318 12.89 56.26 -24.03
N TYR A 319 11.89 56.15 -23.11
CA TYR A 319 10.56 56.83 -22.88
C TYR A 319 9.76 57.53 -24.02
N PRO A 320 8.44 57.89 -23.87
CA PRO A 320 7.52 57.79 -22.72
C PRO A 320 6.05 57.33 -23.02
N GLU A 321 5.29 57.21 -21.92
CA GLU A 321 3.83 57.35 -21.68
C GLU A 321 2.86 57.61 -22.83
N TYR A 322 1.71 56.90 -22.83
CA TYR A 322 0.36 57.44 -23.05
C TYR A 322 -0.71 56.42 -22.59
N ASP A 323 -1.48 56.78 -21.57
CA ASP A 323 -2.91 56.42 -21.38
C ASP A 323 -3.72 57.64 -21.89
N PRO A 324 -5.05 57.63 -22.20
CA PRO A 324 -6.10 56.68 -21.80
C PRO A 324 -7.24 56.40 -22.83
N SER A 325 -8.16 55.52 -22.43
CA SER A 325 -9.62 55.53 -22.71
C SER A 325 -10.18 55.16 -24.09
N SER A 326 -11.18 54.26 -24.09
CA SER A 326 -12.44 54.25 -24.88
C SER A 326 -13.00 52.81 -24.89
N SER A 327 -14.06 52.50 -24.13
CA SER A 327 -15.49 52.39 -24.56
C SER A 327 -15.75 51.27 -25.59
N TYR A 328 -16.87 50.55 -25.69
CA TYR A 328 -18.03 50.13 -24.88
C TYR A 328 -18.74 49.07 -25.78
N TYR A 329 -19.75 48.37 -25.24
CA TYR A 329 -20.58 47.29 -25.83
C TYR A 329 -19.95 45.89 -25.82
N GLY A 330 -20.59 44.84 -25.35
CA GLY A 330 -21.98 44.62 -24.98
C GLY A 330 -22.27 43.13 -25.18
N ASP A 331 -22.99 42.52 -24.25
CA ASP A 331 -23.92 41.38 -24.42
C ASP A 331 -23.89 40.38 -23.25
N THR A 332 -24.84 40.65 -22.38
CA THR A 332 -25.75 39.72 -21.69
C THR A 332 -25.71 38.26 -22.14
N THR A 333 -25.54 37.35 -21.18
CA THR A 333 -26.33 36.11 -21.17
C THR A 333 -26.84 35.82 -19.76
N SER A 334 -28.15 35.56 -19.75
CA SER A 334 -29.06 35.32 -18.64
C SER A 334 -28.66 34.09 -17.81
N TRP A 335 -28.71 34.22 -16.48
CA TRP A 335 -28.84 33.10 -15.57
C TRP A 335 -30.30 33.04 -15.12
N ASP A 336 -31.06 32.13 -15.71
CA ASP A 336 -32.36 31.74 -15.19
C ASP A 336 -32.20 30.69 -14.08
N ARG A 337 -33.08 30.86 -13.09
CA ARG A 337 -33.29 30.05 -11.89
C ARG A 337 -34.21 28.86 -12.23
N TRP A 338 -34.88 28.28 -11.23
CA TRP A 338 -35.85 27.17 -11.25
C TRP A 338 -35.18 25.79 -11.24
N ASP A 339 -35.42 24.88 -10.31
CA ASP A 339 -36.24 24.80 -9.08
C ASP A 339 -35.63 23.69 -8.20
#